data_AF-A0A8C8E6I4-F1
#
_entry.id   AF-A0A8C8E6I4-F1
#
_cell.length_a   1.000
_cell.length_b   1.000
_cell.length_c   1.000
_cell.angle_alpha   90.00
_cell.angle_beta   90.00
_cell.angle_gamma   90.00
#
_symmetry.space_group_name_H-M   'P 1'
#
loop_
_entity.id
_entity.type
_entity.pdbx_description
1 polymer ?
#
loop_
_entity_poly.entity_id
_entity_poly.type
_entity_poly.pdbx_seq_one_letter_code
_entity_poly.pdbx_strand_id
1 'polypeptide(L)' 'MGRHFGNLARVRHVISYSLSPFEQRAFPNVFSQGLPNVWRRFSSQVFKVVPR' A
#
# COMPACT_ATOMS: atom_id res chain seq x y z
N MET A 1 -3.98 7.62 -28.15
CA MET A 1 -3.37 8.85 -27.58
C MET A 1 -3.42 8.71 -26.06
N GLY A 2 -2.29 8.36 -25.44
CA GLY A 2 -2.23 7.84 -24.07
C GLY A 2 -2.30 8.92 -22.99
N ARG A 3 -2.78 8.57 -21.80
CA ARG A 3 -2.60 9.41 -20.63
C ARG A 3 -1.12 9.34 -20.21
N HIS A 4 -0.46 10.48 -20.15
CA HIS A 4 0.95 10.60 -19.81
C HIS A 4 1.13 11.48 -18.57
N PHE A 5 2.25 11.31 -17.86
CA PHE A 5 2.65 12.21 -16.79
C PHE A 5 2.64 13.67 -17.31
N GLY A 6 2.05 14.57 -16.54
CA GLY A 6 1.80 15.96 -16.92
C GLY A 6 0.36 16.27 -17.39
N ASN A 7 -0.44 15.26 -17.79
CA ASN A 7 -1.83 15.46 -18.23
C ASN A 7 -2.82 14.43 -17.63
N LEU A 8 -2.58 14.03 -16.38
CA LEU A 8 -3.35 12.99 -15.68
C LEU A 8 -4.61 13.54 -14.99
N ALA A 9 -4.41 14.53 -14.11
CA ALA A 9 -5.44 15.07 -13.23
C ALA A 9 -5.05 16.48 -12.73
N ARG A 10 -6.05 17.26 -12.29
CA ARG A 10 -5.86 18.54 -11.61
C ARG A 10 -5.88 18.32 -10.09
N VAL A 11 -4.72 18.33 -9.44
CA VAL A 11 -4.56 18.20 -7.98
C VAL A 11 -4.03 19.53 -7.42
N ARG A 12 -4.53 20.00 -6.27
CA ARG A 12 -4.10 21.24 -5.61
C ARG A 12 -3.86 21.00 -4.13
N HIS A 13 -2.80 21.59 -3.58
CA HIS A 13 -2.48 21.63 -2.14
C HIS A 13 -2.33 20.27 -1.45
N VAL A 14 -1.69 19.28 -2.09
CA VAL A 14 -1.31 18.01 -1.45
C VAL A 14 0.20 17.99 -1.25
N ILE A 15 0.63 17.96 0.01
CA ILE A 15 2.06 17.85 0.37
C ILE A 15 2.32 16.39 0.77
N SER A 16 3.40 15.81 0.26
CA SER A 16 3.82 14.44 0.58
C SER A 16 5.29 14.44 0.97
N TYR A 17 5.62 13.63 1.97
CA TYR A 17 6.98 13.51 2.48
C TYR A 17 7.51 12.09 2.25
N SER A 18 8.79 11.99 1.94
CA SER A 18 9.47 10.72 1.71
C SER A 18 10.87 10.78 2.29
N LEU A 19 11.32 9.67 2.89
CA LEU A 19 12.71 9.50 3.33
C LEU A 19 13.52 8.78 2.26
N SER A 20 14.84 8.96 2.24
CA SER A 20 15.69 8.26 1.28
C SER A 20 15.65 6.74 1.51
N PRO A 21 15.65 5.90 0.47
CA PRO A 21 15.66 4.44 0.62
C PRO A 21 16.81 3.92 1.48
N PHE A 22 17.97 4.60 1.45
CA PHE A 22 19.15 4.23 2.22
C PHE A 22 19.04 4.57 3.72
N GLU A 23 18.08 5.41 4.09
CA GLU A 23 17.79 5.76 5.49
C GLU A 23 16.71 4.86 6.08
N GLN A 24 15.98 4.14 5.23
CA GLN A 24 14.88 3.27 5.64
C GLN A 24 15.34 1.81 5.75
N ARG A 25 14.64 1.04 6.58
CA ARG A 25 14.79 -0.41 6.61
C ARG A 25 14.00 -1.01 5.44
N ALA A 26 14.57 -1.99 4.75
CA ALA A 26 13.87 -2.70 3.66
C ALA A 26 12.62 -3.46 4.14
N PHE A 27 12.65 -3.98 5.38
CA PHE A 27 11.54 -4.72 5.99
C PHE A 27 11.20 -4.17 7.39
N PRO A 28 10.49 -3.03 7.47
CA PRO A 28 10.07 -2.48 8.75
C PRO A 28 8.87 -3.25 9.31
N ASN A 29 8.80 -3.41 10.64
CA ASN A 29 7.60 -3.87 11.37
C ASN A 29 6.98 -5.19 10.89
N VAL A 30 7.79 -6.15 10.45
CA VAL A 30 7.31 -7.45 9.92
C VAL A 30 6.38 -8.17 10.89
N PHE A 31 6.76 -8.26 12.17
CA PHE A 31 5.97 -8.96 13.18
C PHE A 31 4.85 -8.09 13.75
N SER A 32 5.13 -6.83 14.07
CA SER A 32 4.18 -5.94 14.74
C SER A 32 3.07 -5.42 13.83
N GLN A 33 3.33 -5.28 12.53
CA GLN A 33 2.37 -4.75 11.56
C GLN A 33 2.16 -5.67 10.36
N GLY A 34 3.20 -6.36 9.89
CA GLY A 34 3.12 -7.25 8.73
C GLY A 34 2.19 -8.45 8.97
N LEU A 35 2.52 -9.31 9.94
CA LEU A 35 1.73 -10.51 10.25
C LEU A 35 0.27 -10.20 10.64
N PRO A 36 -0.03 -9.22 11.51
CA PRO A 36 -1.42 -8.86 11.82
C PRO A 36 -2.21 -8.40 10.59
N ASN A 37 -1.58 -7.66 9.67
CA ASN A 37 -2.25 -7.24 8.44
C ASN A 37 -2.47 -8.39 7.47
N VAL A 38 -1.55 -9.35 7.38
CA VAL A 38 -1.74 -10.58 6.59
C VAL A 38 -2.94 -11.36 7.13
N TRP A 39 -3.00 -11.57 8.45
CA TRP A 39 -4.14 -12.24 9.09
C TRP A 39 -5.46 -11.51 8.83
N ARG A 40 -5.49 -10.18 8.99
CA ARG A 40 -6.66 -9.34 8.67
C ARG A 40 -7.12 -9.50 7.22
N ARG A 41 -6.17 -9.54 6.27
CA ARG A 41 -6.49 -9.74 4.85
C ARG A 41 -7.08 -11.14 4.62
N PHE A 42 -6.47 -12.17 5.20
CA PHE A 42 -6.93 -13.55 5.08
C PHE A 42 -8.36 -13.73 5.64
N SER A 43 -8.60 -13.32 6.89
CA SER A 43 -9.90 -13.48 7.55
C SER A 43 -11.02 -12.72 6.83
N SER A 44 -10.73 -11.59 6.19
CA SER A 44 -11.71 -10.83 5.42
C SER A 44 -12.16 -11.51 4.11
N GLN A 45 -11.36 -12.43 3.58
CA GLN A 45 -11.59 -13.08 2.29
C GLN A 45 -11.98 -14.55 2.42
N VAL A 46 -11.57 -15.24 3.48
CA VAL A 46 -11.79 -16.68 3.64
C VAL A 46 -13.27 -17.05 3.47
N PHE A 47 -14.20 -16.31 4.09
CA PHE A 47 -15.63 -16.56 3.98
C PHE A 47 -16.28 -16.11 2.66
N LYS A 48 -15.53 -15.49 1.75
CA LYS A 48 -16.01 -15.13 0.41
C LYS A 48 -15.45 -16.07 -0.66
N VAL A 49 -14.23 -16.55 -0.47
CA VAL A 49 -13.51 -17.39 -1.45
C VAL A 49 -13.72 -18.89 -1.18
N VAL A 50 -13.73 -19.31 0.08
CA VAL A 50 -13.90 -20.72 0.46
C VAL A 50 -15.30 -21.28 0.19
N PRO A 51 -16.41 -20.52 0.35
CA PRO A 51 -17.71 -21.03 -0.05
C PRO A 51 -17.84 -20.99 -1.59
N ARG A 52 -17.30 -22.03 -2.22
CA ARG A 52 -17.66 -22.51 -3.54
C ARG A 52 -17.94 -24.00 -3.47
#